data_AF-A0A421G622-F1
#
_entry.id   AF-A0A421G622-F1
#
_cell.length_a   1.000
_cell.length_b   1.000
_cell.length_c   1.000
_cell.angle_alpha   90.00
_cell.angle_beta   90.00
_cell.angle_gamma   90.00
#
_symmetry.space_group_name_H-M   'P 1'
#
loop_
_entity.id
_entity.type
_entity.pdbx_description
1 polymer ?
#
loop_
_entity_poly.entity_id
_entity_poly.type
_entity_poly.pdbx_seq_one_letter_code
_entity_poly.pdbx_strand_id
1 'polypeptide(L)'
;MSTNLIDAKYVCNASERLGRTHKAYVRIRRWENINGSRTPRTATAKAMFKHYPEFVIQQLGLDNCQNTIVGNAMTRSVSGGERKRVTTGEMAFGNKYVMMMDEISTGLDSAATFDIITTQHSIAKKFRKTVVEIPYVFFSTMVLMVPFYWMVGFTGATTFFAYWVHLSLHVLWQAYFGQLMAYLLPTVEVATIFGVLLQTIFFLFNGFNPPGASIPSGYKWLYEITPHKYSLALVTSLVLGDCPSDGDGSEVGCQVMTGTPPSLAENLTVKEYLESVFLMKHSEIWENFAFVLGFIVVYRVLGLLALRFVNHQKK
;
A
#
# COMPACT_ATOMS: atom_id res chain seq x y z
N MET A 1 -13.72 25.90 -18.60
CA MET A 1 -13.94 24.56 -18.01
C MET A 1 -13.11 24.50 -16.74
N SER A 2 -13.63 25.08 -15.65
CA SER A 2 -12.87 25.32 -14.42
C SER A 2 -12.93 24.11 -13.48
N THR A 3 -11.77 23.72 -13.02
CA THR A 3 -11.50 22.73 -11.97
C THR A 3 -12.25 23.08 -10.68
N ASN A 4 -13.03 22.11 -10.19
CA ASN A 4 -13.82 22.20 -8.97
C ASN A 4 -12.90 22.27 -7.74
N LEU A 5 -12.61 23.50 -7.31
CA LEU A 5 -12.19 23.79 -5.94
C LEU A 5 -13.31 23.37 -5.00
N ILE A 6 -12.96 22.50 -4.06
CA ILE A 6 -13.81 21.99 -3.01
C ILE A 6 -14.24 23.19 -2.15
N ASP A 7 -15.47 23.65 -2.37
CA ASP A 7 -16.10 24.73 -1.63
C ASP A 7 -16.41 24.25 -0.20
N ALA A 8 -15.57 24.65 0.75
CA ALA A 8 -15.71 24.40 2.19
C ALA A 8 -16.82 25.29 2.77
N LYS A 9 -18.05 25.14 2.27
CA LYS A 9 -19.20 25.93 2.65
C LYS A 9 -20.21 25.06 3.41
N TYR A 10 -20.48 25.49 4.64
CA TYR A 10 -21.60 25.11 5.53
C TYR A 10 -21.44 23.86 6.42
N VAL A 11 -20.85 24.06 7.61
CA VAL A 11 -21.34 23.45 8.86
C VAL A 11 -21.86 24.57 9.77
N CYS A 12 -22.93 25.22 9.33
CA CYS A 12 -23.70 26.14 10.16
C CYS A 12 -25.12 26.22 9.60
N ASN A 13 -25.99 25.28 9.97
CA ASN A 13 -27.42 25.57 9.91
C ASN A 13 -28.21 24.78 10.96
N ALA A 14 -28.49 25.44 12.08
CA ALA A 14 -29.61 25.13 12.96
C ALA A 14 -29.95 26.39 13.79
N SER A 15 -30.41 27.44 13.10
CA SER A 15 -31.30 28.47 13.70
C SER A 15 -31.91 29.39 12.64
N GLU A 16 -32.41 28.84 11.51
CA GLU A 16 -33.48 29.53 10.78
C GLU A 16 -34.78 29.38 11.57
N ARG A 17 -34.97 30.22 12.61
CA ARG A 17 -36.31 30.63 13.08
C ARG A 17 -36.38 31.75 14.11
N LEU A 18 -35.27 32.31 14.61
CA LEU A 18 -35.31 33.53 15.41
C LEU A 18 -34.12 34.42 15.04
N GLY A 19 -34.42 35.64 14.57
CA GLY A 19 -33.46 36.63 14.10
C GLY A 19 -32.43 37.07 15.16
N ARG A 20 -31.43 36.24 15.42
CA ARG A 20 -30.25 36.57 16.21
C ARG A 20 -28.98 36.08 15.51
N THR A 21 -28.02 37.00 15.46
CA THR A 21 -26.66 36.91 14.94
C THR A 21 -26.01 35.52 14.97
N HIS A 22 -25.56 35.07 13.78
CA HIS A 22 -24.84 33.81 13.57
C HIS A 22 -23.60 33.70 14.47
N LYS A 23 -23.57 32.72 15.38
CA LYS A 23 -22.39 32.33 16.16
C LYS A 23 -22.10 30.85 15.90
N ALA A 24 -20.88 30.52 15.46
CA ALA A 24 -20.44 29.15 15.20
C ALA A 24 -19.95 28.50 16.50
N TYR A 25 -20.48 27.33 16.85
CA TYR A 25 -20.07 26.57 18.04
C TYR A 25 -19.18 25.39 17.63
N VAL A 26 -18.28 24.95 18.52
CA VAL A 26 -17.58 23.65 18.42
C VAL A 26 -18.59 22.55 18.67
N ARG A 27 -19.50 22.33 17.73
CA ARG A 27 -20.50 21.27 17.82
C ARG A 27 -20.51 20.50 16.52
N ILE A 28 -19.75 19.41 16.49
CA ILE A 28 -19.75 18.48 15.37
C ILE A 28 -21.09 17.74 15.40
N ARG A 29 -22.07 18.21 14.61
CA ARG A 29 -23.39 17.59 14.52
C ARG A 29 -23.46 16.58 13.38
N ARG A 30 -24.40 15.64 13.56
CA ARG A 30 -24.91 14.74 12.52
C ARG A 30 -25.18 15.50 11.21
N TRP A 31 -24.61 15.01 10.11
CA TRP A 31 -24.99 15.40 8.75
C TRP A 31 -26.40 14.84 8.47
N GLU A 32 -27.43 15.61 8.80
CA GLU A 32 -28.81 15.27 8.44
C GLU A 32 -29.28 16.27 7.37
N ASN A 33 -29.23 15.81 6.12
CA ASN A 33 -29.74 16.43 4.89
C ASN A 33 -29.16 17.80 4.50
N ILE A 34 -28.04 17.77 3.76
CA ILE A 34 -27.77 18.77 2.72
C ILE A 34 -28.07 18.09 1.39
N ASN A 35 -28.98 18.68 0.63
CA ASN A 35 -29.52 18.19 -0.63
C ASN A 35 -28.45 17.53 -1.52
N GLY A 36 -28.51 16.20 -1.68
CA GLY A 36 -27.88 15.50 -2.79
C GLY A 36 -26.91 14.35 -2.46
N SER A 37 -26.46 14.13 -1.22
CA SER A 37 -25.57 13.00 -0.91
C SER A 37 -26.32 11.78 -0.33
N ARG A 38 -26.09 10.61 -0.95
CA ARG A 38 -26.74 9.32 -0.65
C ARG A 38 -26.69 8.98 0.84
N THR A 39 -27.84 8.87 1.49
CA THR A 39 -27.95 8.32 2.85
C THR A 39 -27.54 6.83 2.85
N PRO A 40 -26.82 6.35 3.89
CA PRO A 40 -26.41 4.95 3.97
C PRO A 40 -27.64 4.04 4.08
N ARG A 41 -27.76 3.08 3.14
CA ARG A 41 -28.95 2.21 2.94
C ARG A 41 -29.20 1.20 4.06
N THR A 42 -28.23 0.90 4.93
CA THR A 42 -28.33 -0.17 5.94
C THR A 42 -28.46 0.38 7.36
N ALA A 43 -29.32 -0.25 8.17
CA ALA A 43 -29.57 0.16 9.56
C ALA A 43 -28.29 0.17 10.42
N THR A 44 -27.35 -0.74 10.13
CA THR A 44 -26.05 -0.86 10.80
C THR A 44 -25.13 0.33 10.53
N ALA A 45 -25.10 0.81 9.27
CA ALA A 45 -24.35 2.02 8.92
C ALA A 45 -24.99 3.25 9.58
N LYS A 46 -26.33 3.33 9.58
CA LYS A 46 -27.08 4.41 10.23
C LYS A 46 -26.82 4.48 11.74
N ALA A 47 -26.65 3.33 12.40
CA ALA A 47 -26.29 3.23 13.82
C ALA A 47 -24.82 3.63 14.09
N MET A 48 -23.88 3.23 13.22
CA MET A 48 -22.48 3.65 13.32
C MET A 48 -22.33 5.17 13.17
N PHE A 49 -23.00 5.78 12.18
CA PHE A 49 -23.01 7.24 11.98
C PHE A 49 -23.73 8.02 13.09
N LYS A 50 -24.58 7.36 13.89
CA LYS A 50 -25.30 7.99 15.01
C LYS A 50 -24.35 8.34 16.17
N HIS A 51 -23.39 7.45 16.48
CA HIS A 51 -22.42 7.62 17.58
C HIS A 51 -21.05 8.13 17.11
N TYR A 52 -20.85 8.24 15.80
CA TYR A 52 -19.60 8.75 15.21
C TYR A 52 -19.20 10.15 15.68
N PRO A 53 -20.12 11.14 15.83
CA PRO A 53 -19.75 12.48 16.32
C PRO A 53 -19.18 12.47 17.74
N GLU A 54 -19.80 11.69 18.63
CA GLU A 54 -19.38 11.53 20.02
C GLU A 54 -17.98 10.91 20.08
N PHE A 55 -17.75 9.88 19.27
CA PHE A 55 -16.43 9.24 19.16
C PHE A 55 -15.35 10.20 18.65
N VAL A 56 -15.63 11.01 17.64
CA VAL A 56 -14.66 11.97 17.07
C VAL A 56 -14.34 13.11 18.05
N ILE A 57 -15.35 13.63 18.76
CA ILE A 57 -15.16 14.68 19.78
C ILE A 57 -14.26 14.18 20.91
N GLN A 58 -14.53 12.96 21.41
CA GLN A 58 -13.75 12.33 22.46
C GLN A 58 -12.32 12.01 21.99
N GLN A 59 -12.18 11.51 20.76
CA GLN A 59 -10.89 11.17 20.17
C GLN A 59 -10.00 12.40 19.92
N LEU A 60 -10.59 13.58 19.65
CA LEU A 60 -9.86 14.83 19.46
C LEU A 60 -9.64 15.63 20.75
N GLY A 61 -10.05 15.08 21.91
CA GLY A 61 -9.93 15.74 23.21
C GLY A 61 -10.71 17.05 23.29
N LEU A 62 -11.84 17.14 22.59
CA LEU A 62 -12.69 18.34 22.53
C LEU A 62 -13.86 18.30 23.51
N ASP A 63 -13.89 17.32 24.42
CA ASP A 63 -14.98 17.09 25.38
C ASP A 63 -15.29 18.33 26.24
N ASN A 64 -14.23 19.03 26.66
CA ASN A 64 -14.34 20.24 27.49
C ASN A 64 -14.84 21.46 26.70
N CYS A 65 -14.73 21.43 25.36
CA CYS A 65 -15.01 22.57 24.48
C CYS A 65 -16.20 22.35 23.54
N GLN A 66 -16.89 21.22 23.62
CA GLN A 66 -18.01 20.81 22.75
C GLN A 66 -19.24 21.76 22.72
N ASN A 67 -19.31 22.74 23.63
CA ASN A 67 -20.39 23.72 23.71
C ASN A 67 -19.86 25.16 23.65
N THR A 68 -18.59 25.34 23.31
CA THR A 68 -17.90 26.63 23.27
C THR A 68 -17.90 27.20 21.85
N ILE A 69 -17.95 28.53 21.72
CA ILE A 69 -18.00 29.22 20.42
C ILE A 69 -16.60 29.20 19.75
N VAL A 70 -16.55 28.86 18.46
CA VAL A 70 -15.39 29.12 17.60
C VAL A 70 -15.46 30.58 17.16
N GLY A 71 -14.83 31.45 17.92
CA GLY A 71 -14.86 32.90 17.73
C GLY A 71 -13.71 33.44 16.88
N ASN A 72 -13.83 34.72 16.55
CA ASN A 72 -12.84 35.53 15.85
C ASN A 72 -12.03 36.38 16.85
N ALA A 73 -11.10 37.22 16.39
CA ALA A 73 -10.20 38.02 17.24
C ALA A 73 -10.90 38.90 18.29
N MET A 74 -12.19 39.21 18.09
CA MET A 74 -12.99 40.10 18.93
C MET A 74 -13.88 39.36 19.94
N THR A 75 -13.94 38.02 19.91
CA THR A 75 -14.78 37.21 20.80
C THR A 75 -13.99 36.08 21.47
N ARG A 76 -14.07 36.00 22.81
CA ARG A 76 -13.39 34.94 23.59
C ARG A 76 -13.87 33.56 23.11
N SER A 77 -12.93 32.75 22.65
CA SER A 77 -13.18 31.49 21.95
C SER A 77 -12.18 30.40 22.33
N VAL A 78 -12.36 29.21 21.74
CA VAL A 78 -11.43 28.08 21.88
C VAL A 78 -10.00 28.43 21.52
N SER A 79 -9.05 27.76 22.18
CA SER A 79 -7.62 28.01 22.03
C SER A 79 -7.16 27.77 20.59
N GLY A 80 -6.00 28.31 20.22
CA GLY A 80 -5.42 28.10 18.88
C GLY A 80 -5.25 26.62 18.53
N GLY A 81 -4.83 25.80 19.50
CA GLY A 81 -4.69 24.36 19.34
C GLY A 81 -6.02 23.61 19.25
N GLU A 82 -7.02 23.99 20.06
CA GLU A 82 -8.38 23.44 19.97
C GLU A 82 -9.02 23.71 18.61
N ARG A 83 -8.82 24.91 18.05
CA ARG A 83 -9.33 25.28 16.73
C ARG A 83 -8.78 24.40 15.62
N LYS A 84 -7.48 24.06 15.65
CA LYS A 84 -6.87 23.13 14.69
C LYS A 84 -7.44 21.73 14.83
N ARG A 85 -7.64 21.24 16.06
CA ARG A 85 -8.29 19.93 16.31
C ARG A 85 -9.73 19.90 15.80
N VAL A 86 -10.47 21.01 15.91
CA VAL A 86 -11.82 21.16 15.32
C VAL A 86 -11.77 21.06 13.80
N THR A 87 -10.85 21.75 13.12
CA THR A 87 -10.66 21.63 11.66
C THR A 87 -10.27 20.22 11.22
N THR A 88 -9.38 19.55 11.95
CA THR A 88 -9.04 18.14 11.73
C THR A 88 -10.27 17.24 11.90
N GLY A 89 -11.10 17.50 12.90
CA GLY A 89 -12.37 16.79 13.12
C GLY A 89 -13.40 17.00 12.02
N GLU A 90 -13.48 18.21 11.47
CA GLU A 90 -14.31 18.50 10.30
C GLU A 90 -13.82 17.76 9.06
N MET A 91 -12.50 17.71 8.83
CA MET A 91 -11.90 16.97 7.71
C MET A 91 -12.02 15.45 7.87
N ALA A 92 -11.99 14.97 9.12
CA ALA A 92 -12.21 13.57 9.46
C ALA A 92 -13.68 13.15 9.41
N PHE A 93 -14.61 14.11 9.42
CA PHE A 93 -16.03 13.83 9.33
C PHE A 93 -16.45 13.42 7.91
N GLY A 94 -16.89 12.18 7.78
CA GLY A 94 -17.36 11.59 6.53
C GLY A 94 -16.56 10.35 6.13
N ASN A 95 -17.16 9.49 5.31
CA ASN A 95 -16.50 8.28 4.85
C ASN A 95 -15.55 8.60 3.67
N LYS A 96 -14.40 9.20 3.95
CA LYS A 96 -13.38 9.54 2.95
C LYS A 96 -12.36 8.40 2.85
N TYR A 97 -12.21 7.85 1.65
CA TYR A 97 -11.26 6.75 1.39
C TYR A 97 -9.79 7.19 1.46
N VAL A 98 -9.51 8.46 1.18
CA VAL A 98 -8.17 9.06 1.22
C VAL A 98 -8.25 10.38 1.96
N MET A 99 -7.33 10.59 2.90
CA MET A 99 -7.21 11.81 3.71
C MET A 99 -5.76 12.25 3.61
N MET A 100 -5.52 13.36 2.92
CA MET A 100 -4.21 14.01 2.83
C MET A 100 -4.20 15.16 3.84
N MET A 101 -3.18 15.21 4.68
CA MET A 101 -3.04 16.20 5.74
C MET A 101 -1.62 16.77 5.70
N ASP A 102 -1.50 18.01 5.28
CA ASP A 102 -0.24 18.76 5.31
C ASP A 102 -0.17 19.64 6.58
N GLU A 103 1.03 19.80 7.14
CA GLU A 103 1.35 20.71 8.27
C GLU A 103 0.56 20.51 9.59
N ILE A 104 0.23 19.26 9.96
CA ILE A 104 -0.56 18.97 11.19
C ILE A 104 0.13 19.34 12.51
N SER A 105 1.44 19.58 12.52
CA SER A 105 2.27 19.81 13.71
C SER A 105 2.78 21.26 13.82
N THR A 106 2.57 22.11 12.82
CA THR A 106 3.15 23.46 12.83
C THR A 106 2.42 24.34 13.85
N GLY A 107 3.16 25.01 14.73
CA GLY A 107 2.60 25.97 15.71
C GLY A 107 1.61 25.37 16.72
N LEU A 108 1.87 24.14 17.18
CA LEU A 108 1.09 23.45 18.21
C LEU A 108 2.01 23.03 19.36
N ASP A 109 1.47 22.98 20.59
CA ASP A 109 2.20 22.48 21.75
C ASP A 109 2.41 20.96 21.64
N SER A 110 3.48 20.47 22.27
CA SER A 110 3.92 19.07 22.14
C SER A 110 2.84 18.06 22.56
N ALA A 111 2.00 18.41 23.54
CA ALA A 111 0.91 17.56 24.00
C ALA A 111 -0.21 17.44 22.95
N ALA A 112 -0.65 18.56 22.39
CA ALA A 112 -1.68 18.54 21.36
C ALA A 112 -1.21 17.92 20.03
N THR A 113 0.08 17.99 19.70
CA THR A 113 0.64 17.30 18.53
C THR A 113 0.63 15.78 18.72
N PHE A 114 0.94 15.31 19.93
CA PHE A 114 0.92 13.90 20.29
C PHE A 114 -0.50 13.29 20.20
N ASP A 115 -1.52 14.03 20.66
CA ASP A 115 -2.92 13.59 20.61
C ASP A 115 -3.46 13.46 19.16
N ILE A 116 -3.02 14.33 18.25
CA ILE A 116 -3.42 14.27 16.83
C ILE A 116 -2.81 13.03 16.15
N ILE A 117 -1.53 12.76 16.39
CA ILE A 117 -0.81 11.63 15.78
C ILE A 117 -1.36 10.29 16.28
N THR A 118 -1.58 10.17 17.59
CA THR A 118 -2.16 8.96 18.20
C THR A 118 -3.57 8.67 17.69
N THR A 119 -4.34 9.72 17.42
CA THR A 119 -5.67 9.64 16.81
C THR A 119 -5.64 9.13 15.37
N GLN A 120 -4.76 9.67 14.52
CA GLN A 120 -4.60 9.18 13.13
C GLN A 120 -4.17 7.72 13.09
N HIS A 121 -3.25 7.34 13.98
CA HIS A 121 -2.81 5.97 14.13
C HIS A 121 -3.95 5.03 14.58
N SER A 122 -4.76 5.44 15.55
CA SER A 122 -5.92 4.69 16.02
C SER A 122 -6.95 4.48 14.90
N ILE A 123 -7.22 5.52 14.10
CA ILE A 123 -8.12 5.46 12.93
C ILE A 123 -7.57 4.48 11.88
N ALA A 124 -6.29 4.56 11.51
CA ALA A 124 -5.70 3.63 10.55
C ALA A 124 -5.81 2.15 10.98
N LYS A 125 -5.62 1.88 12.28
CA LYS A 125 -5.69 0.54 12.87
C LYS A 125 -7.13 0.01 12.99
N LYS A 126 -8.08 0.86 13.40
CA LYS A 126 -9.50 0.47 13.59
C LYS A 126 -10.23 0.25 12.26
N PHE A 127 -9.89 1.02 11.23
CA PHE A 127 -10.56 0.96 9.93
C PHE A 127 -10.01 -0.10 8.96
N ARG A 128 -9.05 -0.95 9.37
CA ARG A 128 -8.51 -2.08 8.58
C ARG A 128 -8.23 -1.71 7.10
N LYS A 129 -7.34 -0.75 6.86
CA LYS A 129 -6.96 -0.28 5.50
C LYS A 129 -6.29 -1.32 4.59
N THR A 130 -6.29 -2.61 4.93
CA THR A 130 -5.73 -3.73 4.14
C THR A 130 -6.46 -3.98 2.82
N VAL A 131 -7.76 -3.67 2.76
CA VAL A 131 -8.58 -3.92 1.55
C VAL A 131 -8.38 -2.82 0.49
N VAL A 132 -7.87 -1.64 0.86
CA VAL A 132 -7.55 -0.57 -0.10
C VAL A 132 -6.18 -0.80 -0.75
N GLU A 133 -5.28 -1.46 -0.04
CA GLU A 133 -3.92 -1.75 -0.50
C GLU A 133 -3.91 -2.65 -1.75
N ILE A 134 -4.69 -3.73 -1.77
CA ILE A 134 -4.70 -4.67 -2.90
C ILE A 134 -5.20 -4.01 -4.20
N PRO A 135 -6.39 -3.36 -4.27
CA PRO A 135 -6.84 -2.68 -5.48
C PRO A 135 -5.92 -1.52 -5.89
N TYR A 136 -5.34 -0.80 -4.92
CA TYR A 136 -4.38 0.26 -5.19
C TYR A 136 -3.11 -0.26 -5.85
N VAL A 137 -2.54 -1.36 -5.35
CA VAL A 137 -1.34 -1.97 -5.93
C VAL A 137 -1.63 -2.46 -7.35
N PHE A 138 -2.73 -3.20 -7.55
CA PHE A 138 -3.09 -3.72 -8.87
C PHE A 138 -3.38 -2.60 -9.89
N PHE A 139 -4.00 -1.51 -9.47
CA PHE A 139 -4.25 -0.36 -10.34
C PHE A 139 -2.95 0.39 -10.67
N SER A 140 -2.11 0.67 -9.67
CA SER A 140 -0.86 1.41 -9.88
C SER A 140 0.14 0.64 -10.75
N THR A 141 0.23 -0.70 -10.59
CA THR A 141 1.04 -1.54 -11.47
C THR A 141 0.48 -1.64 -12.88
N MET A 142 -0.85 -1.62 -13.07
CA MET A 142 -1.46 -1.62 -14.40
C MET A 142 -1.06 -0.36 -15.18
N VAL A 143 -1.11 0.80 -14.53
CA VAL A 143 -0.72 2.08 -15.15
C VAL A 143 0.73 2.07 -15.62
N LEU A 144 1.63 1.41 -14.87
CA LEU A 144 3.04 1.26 -15.26
C LEU A 144 3.25 0.20 -16.35
N MET A 145 2.53 -0.93 -16.27
CA MET A 145 2.74 -2.08 -17.14
C MET A 145 2.33 -1.83 -18.59
N VAL A 146 1.26 -1.05 -18.82
CA VAL A 146 0.76 -0.73 -20.17
C VAL A 146 1.84 -0.05 -21.04
N PRO A 147 2.52 1.03 -20.62
CA PRO A 147 3.60 1.60 -21.42
C PRO A 147 4.88 0.76 -21.39
N PHE A 148 5.23 0.17 -20.25
CA PHE A 148 6.49 -0.57 -20.08
C PHE A 148 6.58 -1.79 -21.01
N TYR A 149 5.55 -2.64 -21.03
CA TYR A 149 5.60 -3.89 -21.78
C TYR A 149 5.71 -3.67 -23.30
N TRP A 150 5.13 -2.57 -23.80
CA TRP A 150 5.19 -2.16 -25.21
C TRP A 150 6.53 -1.50 -25.52
N MET A 151 7.08 -0.71 -24.58
CA MET A 151 8.39 -0.07 -24.72
C MET A 151 9.53 -1.09 -24.83
N VAL A 152 9.44 -2.20 -24.10
CA VAL A 152 10.41 -3.30 -24.18
C VAL A 152 10.23 -4.12 -25.47
N GLY A 153 9.08 -4.01 -26.13
CA GLY A 153 8.78 -4.73 -27.37
C GLY A 153 8.19 -6.13 -27.15
N PHE A 154 7.67 -6.43 -25.95
CA PHE A 154 7.00 -7.69 -25.70
C PHE A 154 5.62 -7.72 -26.37
N THR A 155 5.22 -8.89 -26.84
CA THR A 155 3.95 -9.10 -27.55
C THR A 155 3.15 -10.22 -26.88
N GLY A 156 1.83 -10.28 -27.13
CA GLY A 156 0.94 -11.26 -26.52
C GLY A 156 0.10 -10.72 -25.37
N ALA A 157 -1.21 -10.96 -25.42
CA ALA A 157 -2.16 -10.48 -24.42
C ALA A 157 -2.18 -11.36 -23.16
N THR A 158 -2.05 -12.68 -23.32
CA THR A 158 -2.03 -13.65 -22.22
C THR A 158 -0.81 -13.47 -21.33
N THR A 159 0.36 -13.35 -21.95
CA THR A 159 1.65 -13.04 -21.32
C THR A 159 1.61 -11.69 -20.61
N PHE A 160 1.01 -10.66 -21.22
CA PHE A 160 0.79 -9.37 -20.57
C PHE A 160 -0.01 -9.47 -19.26
N PHE A 161 -1.19 -10.11 -19.28
CA PHE A 161 -2.01 -10.21 -18.08
C PHE A 161 -1.35 -11.08 -17.00
N ALA A 162 -0.69 -12.16 -17.39
CA ALA A 162 0.07 -13.01 -16.46
C ALA A 162 1.23 -12.24 -15.81
N TYR A 163 1.98 -11.47 -16.61
CA TYR A 163 3.05 -10.60 -16.11
C TYR A 163 2.49 -9.55 -15.14
N TRP A 164 1.42 -8.85 -15.51
CA TRP A 164 0.82 -7.83 -14.66
C TRP A 164 0.34 -8.39 -13.32
N VAL A 165 -0.33 -9.54 -13.32
CA VAL A 165 -0.74 -10.23 -12.08
C VAL A 165 0.49 -10.58 -11.25
N HIS A 166 1.52 -11.15 -11.86
CA HIS A 166 2.77 -11.47 -11.18
C HIS A 166 3.42 -10.23 -10.54
N LEU A 167 3.61 -9.16 -11.30
CA LEU A 167 4.23 -7.93 -10.82
C LEU A 167 3.42 -7.32 -9.66
N SER A 168 2.09 -7.34 -9.77
CA SER A 168 1.19 -6.86 -8.71
C SER A 168 1.34 -7.67 -7.42
N LEU A 169 1.45 -9.00 -7.52
CA LEU A 169 1.70 -9.87 -6.39
C LEU A 169 3.10 -9.64 -5.78
N HIS A 170 4.12 -9.41 -6.61
CA HIS A 170 5.48 -9.10 -6.13
C HIS A 170 5.52 -7.78 -5.35
N VAL A 171 4.90 -6.72 -5.87
CA VAL A 171 4.79 -5.42 -5.17
C VAL A 171 4.01 -5.56 -3.86
N LEU A 172 2.95 -6.39 -3.84
CA LEU A 172 2.18 -6.65 -2.62
C LEU A 172 3.01 -7.39 -1.57
N TRP A 173 3.81 -8.38 -1.98
CA TRP A 173 4.74 -9.07 -1.08
C TRP A 173 5.76 -8.10 -0.47
N GLN A 174 6.35 -7.23 -1.27
CA GLN A 174 7.28 -6.19 -0.81
C GLN A 174 6.66 -5.28 0.26
N ALA A 175 5.41 -4.85 0.04
CA ALA A 175 4.68 -4.02 0.99
C ALA A 175 4.45 -4.74 2.34
N TYR A 176 4.07 -6.03 2.31
CA TYR A 176 3.89 -6.82 3.53
C TYR A 176 5.21 -7.15 4.24
N PHE A 177 6.30 -7.33 3.50
CA PHE A 177 7.63 -7.47 4.07
C PHE A 177 8.03 -6.20 4.85
N GLY A 178 7.84 -5.02 4.26
CA GLY A 178 8.08 -3.74 4.93
C GLY A 178 7.22 -3.54 6.18
N GLN A 179 5.93 -3.90 6.11
CA GLN A 179 5.03 -3.88 7.27
C GLN A 179 5.51 -4.81 8.39
N LEU A 180 5.95 -6.03 8.07
CA LEU A 180 6.49 -6.96 9.06
C LEU A 180 7.72 -6.38 9.77
N MET A 181 8.66 -5.79 9.04
CA MET A 181 9.86 -5.17 9.63
C MET A 181 9.49 -4.03 10.57
N ALA A 182 8.51 -3.20 10.21
CA ALA A 182 8.02 -2.12 11.05
C ALA A 182 7.33 -2.61 12.34
N TYR A 183 6.78 -3.83 12.34
CA TYR A 183 6.13 -4.41 13.53
C TYR A 183 7.10 -5.15 14.44
N LEU A 184 8.13 -5.78 13.88
CA LEU A 184 9.12 -6.54 14.63
C LEU A 184 10.13 -5.65 15.36
N LEU A 185 10.36 -4.43 14.88
CA LEU A 185 11.42 -3.55 15.39
C LEU A 185 10.85 -2.35 16.14
N PRO A 186 11.58 -1.83 17.16
CA PRO A 186 11.06 -0.80 18.06
C PRO A 186 10.97 0.59 17.42
N THR A 187 11.78 0.85 16.39
CA THR A 187 11.81 2.14 15.68
C THR A 187 11.80 1.93 14.17
N VAL A 188 11.24 2.90 13.44
CA VAL A 188 11.14 2.86 11.97
C VAL A 188 12.52 2.95 11.33
N GLU A 189 13.45 3.72 11.92
CA GLU A 189 14.83 3.85 11.43
C GLU A 189 15.58 2.51 11.46
N VAL A 190 15.43 1.73 12.53
CA VAL A 190 16.05 0.40 12.61
C VAL A 190 15.35 -0.55 11.64
N ALA A 191 14.02 -0.47 11.51
CA ALA A 191 13.25 -1.28 10.57
C ALA A 191 13.67 -1.10 9.11
N THR A 192 13.93 0.13 8.68
CA THR A 192 14.37 0.39 7.30
C THR A 192 15.79 -0.12 7.06
N ILE A 193 16.71 0.06 8.01
CA ILE A 193 18.09 -0.44 7.89
C ILE A 193 18.09 -1.97 7.73
N PHE A 194 17.40 -2.69 8.63
CA PHE A 194 17.31 -4.15 8.56
C PHE A 194 16.55 -4.62 7.31
N GLY A 195 15.47 -3.92 6.95
CA GLY A 195 14.69 -4.22 5.74
C GLY A 195 15.54 -4.12 4.47
N VAL A 196 16.30 -3.04 4.31
CA VAL A 196 17.19 -2.83 3.16
C VAL A 196 18.32 -3.85 3.13
N LEU A 197 18.91 -4.17 4.30
CA LEU A 197 19.94 -5.21 4.39
C LEU A 197 19.42 -6.56 3.90
N LEU A 198 18.29 -7.02 4.43
CA LEU A 198 17.71 -8.31 4.06
C LEU A 198 17.23 -8.34 2.61
N GLN A 199 16.66 -7.23 2.13
CA GLN A 199 16.29 -7.05 0.73
C GLN A 199 17.50 -7.14 -0.21
N THR A 200 18.66 -6.60 0.19
CA THR A 200 19.89 -6.67 -0.59
C THR A 200 20.39 -8.11 -0.68
N ILE A 201 20.32 -8.87 0.42
CA ILE A 201 20.66 -10.30 0.43
C ILE A 201 19.73 -11.07 -0.52
N PHE A 202 18.42 -10.85 -0.45
CA PHE A 202 17.48 -11.50 -1.37
C PHE A 202 17.67 -11.09 -2.82
N PHE A 203 18.08 -9.85 -3.09
CA PHE A 203 18.39 -9.43 -4.45
C PHE A 203 19.64 -10.12 -4.99
N LEU A 204 20.69 -10.26 -4.18
CA LEU A 204 21.93 -10.93 -4.56
C LEU A 204 21.73 -12.42 -4.87
N PHE A 205 20.89 -13.09 -4.09
CA PHE A 205 20.59 -14.52 -4.25
C PHE A 205 19.32 -14.77 -5.09
N ASN A 206 18.91 -13.84 -5.96
CA ASN A 206 17.77 -14.06 -6.86
C ASN A 206 18.10 -15.01 -8.03
N GLY A 207 19.39 -15.31 -8.25
CA GLY A 207 19.85 -16.22 -9.30
C GLY A 207 20.16 -15.56 -10.64
N PHE A 208 20.19 -14.22 -10.73
CA PHE A 208 20.66 -13.50 -11.93
C PHE A 208 22.18 -13.30 -11.92
N ASN A 209 22.72 -12.72 -10.85
CA ASN A 209 24.14 -12.48 -10.70
C ASN A 209 24.57 -12.72 -9.23
N PRO A 210 25.10 -13.90 -8.87
CA PRO A 210 25.51 -15.00 -9.76
C PRO A 210 24.32 -15.78 -10.36
N PRO A 211 24.50 -16.42 -11.54
CA PRO A 211 23.48 -17.27 -12.14
C PRO A 211 23.17 -18.49 -11.28
N GLY A 212 21.92 -18.95 -11.30
CA GLY A 212 21.43 -20.05 -10.45
C GLY A 212 22.29 -21.32 -10.45
N ALA A 213 22.89 -21.68 -11.59
CA ALA A 213 23.73 -22.86 -11.72
C ALA A 213 25.10 -22.76 -11.02
N SER A 214 25.63 -21.55 -10.81
CA SER A 214 26.96 -21.34 -10.21
C SER A 214 26.92 -21.09 -8.70
N ILE A 215 25.73 -21.10 -8.08
CA ILE A 215 25.58 -20.90 -6.64
C ILE A 215 26.17 -22.11 -5.89
N PRO A 216 27.16 -21.92 -5.00
CA PRO A 216 27.76 -23.01 -4.23
C PRO A 216 26.73 -23.76 -3.39
N SER A 217 26.90 -25.07 -3.23
CA SER A 217 25.97 -25.95 -2.50
C SER A 217 25.64 -25.46 -1.08
N GLY A 218 26.61 -24.87 -0.38
CA GLY A 218 26.44 -24.32 0.98
C GLY A 218 25.46 -23.14 1.08
N TYR A 219 25.28 -22.36 0.00
CA TYR A 219 24.35 -21.22 -0.05
C TYR A 219 23.04 -21.54 -0.77
N LYS A 220 22.86 -22.79 -1.23
CA LYS A 220 21.69 -23.18 -2.03
C LYS A 220 20.38 -23.03 -1.27
N TRP A 221 20.38 -23.23 0.06
CA TRP A 221 19.19 -23.00 0.89
C TRP A 221 18.74 -21.53 0.89
N LEU A 222 19.68 -20.58 0.80
CA LEU A 222 19.39 -19.15 0.78
C LEU A 222 18.76 -18.75 -0.56
N TYR A 223 19.23 -19.36 -1.64
CA TYR A 223 18.61 -19.25 -2.97
C TYR A 223 17.16 -19.76 -2.96
N GLU A 224 16.87 -20.89 -2.31
CA GLU A 224 15.49 -21.43 -2.22
C GLU A 224 14.53 -20.58 -1.37
N ILE A 225 15.00 -19.96 -0.27
CA ILE A 225 14.12 -19.15 0.59
C ILE A 225 13.80 -17.77 -0.04
N THR A 226 14.64 -17.32 -0.98
CA THR A 226 14.58 -15.97 -1.54
C THR A 226 13.33 -15.78 -2.42
N PRO A 227 12.37 -14.90 -2.06
CA PRO A 227 11.14 -14.74 -2.84
C PRO A 227 11.38 -14.12 -4.23
N HIS A 228 12.47 -13.37 -4.39
CA HIS A 228 12.88 -12.75 -5.66
C HIS A 228 13.29 -13.78 -6.71
N LYS A 229 13.79 -14.96 -6.31
CA LYS A 229 14.11 -16.07 -7.22
C LYS A 229 12.89 -16.43 -8.06
N TYR A 230 11.77 -16.70 -7.38
CA TYR A 230 10.52 -17.10 -8.02
C TYR A 230 9.95 -15.99 -8.90
N SER A 231 10.13 -14.73 -8.51
CA SER A 231 9.71 -13.59 -9.31
C SER A 231 10.53 -13.43 -10.59
N LEU A 232 11.85 -13.55 -10.49
CA LEU A 232 12.73 -13.52 -11.66
C LEU A 232 12.40 -14.68 -12.60
N ALA A 233 12.25 -15.91 -12.06
CA ALA A 233 11.90 -17.09 -12.83
C ALA A 233 10.55 -16.94 -13.56
N LEU A 234 9.54 -16.31 -12.93
CA LEU A 234 8.26 -16.04 -13.56
C LEU A 234 8.37 -15.03 -14.71
N VAL A 235 9.02 -13.89 -14.47
CA VAL A 235 9.18 -12.85 -15.49
C VAL A 235 9.90 -13.39 -16.73
N THR A 236 10.96 -14.17 -16.52
CA THR A 236 11.77 -14.72 -17.61
C THR A 236 11.06 -15.86 -18.32
N SER A 237 10.45 -16.81 -17.59
CA SER A 237 9.73 -17.92 -18.21
C SER A 237 8.47 -17.50 -18.96
N LEU A 238 7.75 -16.48 -18.48
CA LEU A 238 6.53 -15.96 -19.13
C LEU A 238 6.82 -15.28 -20.47
N VAL A 239 7.99 -14.65 -20.62
CA VAL A 239 8.31 -13.83 -21.79
C VAL A 239 9.30 -14.52 -22.74
N LEU A 240 10.26 -15.26 -22.19
CA LEU A 240 11.39 -15.85 -22.92
C LEU A 240 11.39 -17.38 -22.88
N GLY A 241 10.50 -17.99 -22.08
CA GLY A 241 10.48 -19.44 -21.87
C GLY A 241 9.64 -20.23 -22.88
N ASP A 242 8.81 -19.55 -23.68
CA ASP A 242 7.99 -20.22 -24.70
C ASP A 242 8.78 -20.39 -26.00
N CYS A 243 8.73 -21.60 -26.54
CA CYS A 243 9.32 -21.95 -27.83
C CYS A 243 8.64 -23.22 -28.36
N PRO A 244 7.58 -23.07 -29.17
CA PRO A 244 6.90 -24.18 -29.82
C PRO A 244 7.80 -24.79 -30.91
N SER A 245 7.90 -26.13 -30.95
CA SER A 245 8.67 -26.85 -31.96
C SER A 245 8.13 -26.72 -33.39
N ASP A 246 6.89 -26.26 -33.56
CA ASP A 246 6.21 -26.06 -34.86
C ASP A 246 6.27 -24.60 -35.37
N GLY A 247 6.97 -23.70 -34.66
CA GLY A 247 7.03 -22.26 -34.97
C GLY A 247 8.14 -21.87 -35.95
N ASP A 248 7.98 -20.73 -36.62
CA ASP A 248 8.91 -20.12 -37.59
C ASP A 248 10.22 -19.59 -36.96
N GLY A 249 10.54 -19.97 -35.71
CA GLY A 249 11.70 -19.47 -34.96
C GLY A 249 11.68 -17.96 -34.66
N SER A 250 10.60 -17.26 -35.00
CA SER A 250 10.46 -15.80 -34.85
C SER A 250 10.21 -15.34 -33.42
N GLU A 251 9.79 -16.25 -32.53
CA GLU A 251 9.56 -15.95 -31.12
C GLU A 251 10.88 -15.79 -30.37
N VAL A 252 10.91 -14.83 -29.42
CA VAL A 252 12.13 -14.42 -28.72
C VAL A 252 12.80 -15.58 -27.98
N GLY A 253 12.03 -16.56 -27.48
CA GLY A 253 12.55 -17.74 -26.79
C GLY A 253 13.24 -18.77 -27.69
N CYS A 254 12.90 -18.81 -28.99
CA CYS A 254 13.46 -19.74 -29.97
C CYS A 254 14.69 -19.21 -30.72
N GLN A 255 15.02 -17.92 -30.55
CA GLN A 255 16.15 -17.33 -31.26
C GLN A 255 17.46 -17.95 -30.77
N VAL A 256 18.34 -18.27 -31.73
CA VAL A 256 19.67 -18.84 -31.45
C VAL A 256 20.61 -17.71 -31.05
N MET A 257 21.35 -17.89 -29.96
CA MET A 257 22.31 -16.90 -29.50
C MET A 257 23.58 -16.89 -30.36
N THR A 258 24.00 -15.70 -30.78
CA THR A 258 25.29 -15.50 -31.46
C THR A 258 26.36 -15.05 -30.48
N GLY A 259 27.56 -15.66 -30.53
CA GLY A 259 28.71 -15.22 -29.73
C GLY A 259 28.75 -15.78 -28.29
N THR A 260 28.23 -17.00 -28.08
CA THR A 260 28.30 -17.68 -26.78
C THR A 260 29.75 -18.02 -26.40
N PRO A 261 30.12 -17.92 -25.11
CA PRO A 261 31.44 -18.35 -24.65
C PRO A 261 31.71 -19.83 -24.99
N PRO A 262 32.97 -20.25 -25.23
CA PRO A 262 33.33 -21.63 -25.59
C PRO A 262 32.94 -22.70 -24.56
N SER A 263 32.51 -22.29 -23.36
CA SER A 263 32.06 -23.16 -22.27
C SER A 263 30.60 -23.63 -22.41
N LEU A 264 29.83 -23.06 -23.34
CA LEU A 264 28.44 -23.43 -23.61
C LEU A 264 28.32 -24.09 -25.00
N ALA A 265 27.26 -24.89 -25.20
CA ALA A 265 27.03 -25.59 -26.47
C ALA A 265 26.84 -24.59 -27.64
N GLU A 266 27.36 -24.95 -28.81
CA GLU A 266 27.17 -24.19 -30.04
C GLU A 266 25.71 -24.24 -30.49
N ASN A 267 25.14 -23.10 -30.92
CA ASN A 267 23.75 -22.92 -31.35
C ASN A 267 22.67 -23.10 -30.26
N LEU A 268 22.97 -22.67 -29.03
CA LEU A 268 22.00 -22.68 -27.94
C LEU A 268 20.86 -21.65 -28.16
N THR A 269 19.62 -22.07 -27.93
CA THR A 269 18.45 -21.17 -27.95
C THR A 269 18.33 -20.33 -26.68
N VAL A 270 17.58 -19.22 -26.74
CA VAL A 270 17.29 -18.39 -25.55
C VAL A 270 16.67 -19.20 -24.42
N LYS A 271 15.71 -20.07 -24.73
CA LYS A 271 15.09 -20.98 -23.77
C LYS A 271 16.12 -21.89 -23.09
N GLU A 272 16.92 -22.61 -23.87
CA GLU A 272 17.92 -23.56 -23.34
C GLU A 272 18.98 -22.88 -22.48
N TYR A 273 19.33 -21.64 -22.80
CA TYR A 273 20.22 -20.82 -21.98
C TYR A 273 19.63 -20.51 -20.61
N LEU A 274 18.36 -20.12 -20.56
CA LEU A 274 17.66 -19.82 -19.31
C LEU A 274 17.53 -21.06 -18.43
N GLU A 275 17.28 -22.22 -19.03
CA GLU A 275 17.18 -23.49 -18.32
C GLU A 275 18.54 -23.99 -17.80
N SER A 276 19.61 -23.86 -18.59
CA SER A 276 20.94 -24.38 -18.24
C SER A 276 21.73 -23.47 -17.30
N VAL A 277 21.73 -22.15 -17.54
CA VAL A 277 22.54 -21.19 -16.77
C VAL A 277 21.79 -20.67 -15.55
N PHE A 278 20.52 -20.31 -15.72
CA PHE A 278 19.74 -19.66 -14.67
C PHE A 278 18.78 -20.60 -13.94
N LEU A 279 18.61 -21.84 -14.42
CA LEU A 279 17.68 -22.83 -13.86
C LEU A 279 16.22 -22.37 -13.89
N MET A 280 15.83 -21.58 -14.89
CA MET A 280 14.48 -21.02 -15.02
C MET A 280 13.71 -21.75 -16.13
N LYS A 281 12.78 -22.63 -15.74
CA LYS A 281 12.00 -23.45 -16.68
C LYS A 281 10.59 -22.89 -16.91
N HIS A 282 10.09 -23.05 -18.13
CA HIS A 282 8.71 -22.67 -18.48
C HIS A 282 7.66 -23.58 -17.85
N SER A 283 7.96 -24.87 -17.63
CA SER A 283 7.01 -25.81 -17.01
C SER A 283 6.67 -25.48 -15.56
N GLU A 284 7.56 -24.75 -14.86
CA GLU A 284 7.46 -24.48 -13.42
C GLU A 284 6.71 -23.17 -13.11
N ILE A 285 6.11 -22.50 -14.11
CA ILE A 285 5.39 -21.22 -13.93
C ILE A 285 4.34 -21.30 -12.82
N TRP A 286 3.49 -22.33 -12.82
CA TRP A 286 2.40 -22.46 -11.84
C TRP A 286 2.92 -22.71 -10.42
N GLU A 287 3.99 -23.49 -10.29
CA GLU A 287 4.65 -23.73 -9.01
C GLU A 287 5.26 -22.43 -8.46
N ASN A 288 5.94 -21.66 -9.31
CA ASN A 288 6.52 -20.38 -8.95
C ASN A 288 5.44 -19.36 -8.51
N PHE A 289 4.29 -19.32 -9.19
CA PHE A 289 3.14 -18.51 -8.75
C PHE A 289 2.61 -18.94 -7.37
N ALA A 290 2.52 -20.24 -7.12
CA ALA A 290 2.10 -20.77 -5.84
C ALA A 290 3.08 -20.40 -4.72
N PHE A 291 4.39 -20.44 -4.96
CA PHE A 291 5.39 -19.97 -3.99
C PHE A 291 5.24 -18.49 -3.68
N VAL A 292 5.07 -17.62 -4.69
CA VAL A 292 4.85 -16.18 -4.49
C VAL A 292 3.61 -15.92 -3.63
N LEU A 293 2.49 -16.58 -3.91
CA LEU A 293 1.27 -16.47 -3.10
C LEU A 293 1.49 -17.00 -1.68
N GLY A 294 2.22 -18.11 -1.54
CA GLY A 294 2.61 -18.70 -0.26
C GLY A 294 3.39 -17.70 0.60
N PHE A 295 4.40 -17.04 0.05
CA PHE A 295 5.15 -16.00 0.75
C PHE A 295 4.24 -14.85 1.19
N ILE A 296 3.37 -14.34 0.32
CA ILE A 296 2.43 -13.26 0.68
C ILE A 296 1.60 -13.65 1.92
N VAL A 297 1.04 -14.85 1.94
CA VAL A 297 0.24 -15.35 3.06
C VAL A 297 1.09 -15.50 4.33
N VAL A 298 2.28 -16.11 4.21
CA VAL A 298 3.20 -16.30 5.35
C VAL A 298 3.60 -14.97 5.97
N TYR A 299 4.09 -14.01 5.17
CA TYR A 299 4.48 -12.69 5.67
C TYR A 299 3.29 -11.93 6.27
N ARG A 300 2.09 -12.09 5.70
CA ARG A 300 0.87 -11.49 6.27
C ARG A 300 0.55 -12.07 7.64
N VAL A 301 0.59 -13.39 7.78
CA VAL A 301 0.33 -14.08 9.05
C VAL A 301 1.39 -13.69 10.08
N LEU A 302 2.68 -13.72 9.71
CA LEU A 302 3.78 -13.28 10.58
C LEU A 302 3.60 -11.83 11.02
N GLY A 303 3.18 -10.93 10.13
CA GLY A 303 2.92 -9.52 10.48
C GLY A 303 1.79 -9.39 11.51
N LEU A 304 0.72 -10.17 11.37
CA LEU A 304 -0.38 -10.19 12.34
C LEU A 304 0.05 -10.79 13.69
N LEU A 305 0.89 -11.83 13.68
CA LEU A 305 1.46 -12.42 14.89
C LEU A 305 2.40 -11.44 15.59
N ALA A 306 3.27 -10.74 14.84
CA ALA A 306 4.13 -9.70 15.37
C ALA A 306 3.31 -8.62 16.08
N LEU A 307 2.24 -8.13 15.47
CA LEU A 307 1.33 -7.16 16.10
C LEU A 307 0.64 -7.67 17.38
N ARG A 308 0.42 -8.98 17.48
CA ARG A 308 -0.25 -9.59 18.64
C ARG A 308 0.71 -9.81 19.80
N PHE A 309 1.94 -10.25 19.52
CA PHE A 309 2.88 -10.72 20.54
C PHE A 309 4.02 -9.73 20.83
N VAL A 310 4.38 -8.89 19.87
CA VAL A 310 5.44 -7.89 20.03
C VAL A 310 4.82 -6.57 20.45
N ASN A 311 5.09 -6.15 21.69
CA ASN A 311 4.64 -4.88 22.23
C ASN A 311 5.83 -4.07 22.74
N HIS A 312 6.32 -3.16 21.90
CA HIS A 312 7.41 -2.24 22.23
C HIS A 312 7.01 -1.12 23.20
N GLN A 313 5.72 -1.00 23.59
CA GLN A 313 5.22 0.03 24.50
C GLN A 313 5.12 -0.41 25.96
N LYS A 314 5.53 -1.63 26.32
CA LYS A 314 5.73 -2.02 27.72
C LYS A 314 7.16 -1.65 28.15
N LYS A 315 7.32 -0.42 28.63
CA LYS A 315 8.35 -0.04 29.60
C LYS A 315 7.66 0.61 30.79
#